data_AF-A0A3S3JPJ8-F1
#
_entry.id   AF-A0A3S3JPJ8-F1
#
_cell.length_a   1.000
_cell.length_b   1.000
_cell.length_c   1.000
_cell.angle_alpha   90.00
_cell.angle_beta   90.00
_cell.angle_gamma   90.00
#
_symmetry.space_group_name_H-M   'P 1'
#
loop_
_entity.id
_entity.type
_entity.pdbx_description
1 polymer ?
#
loop_
_entity_poly.entity_id
_entity_poly.type
_entity_poly.pdbx_seq_one_letter_code
_entity_poly.pdbx_strand_id
1 'polypeptide(L)'
;MSQSRLSTIFTSALLATAILPGASPAALAQVLNPADRNALVRQNELQVLENRLRRQQYQQQQQQFRAQDREVAPQRPDVQQMQPTCQLRRSGSRFISTCR
;
A
#
# COMPACT_ATOMS: atom_id res chain seq x y z
N MET A 1 -45.41 16.30 44.83
CA MET A 1 -44.98 16.59 43.45
C MET A 1 -43.48 16.94 43.41
N SER A 2 -42.57 15.97 43.59
CA SER A 2 -41.12 16.28 43.62
C SER A 2 -40.22 15.08 43.28
N GLN A 3 -40.68 14.17 42.42
CA GLN A 3 -39.81 13.08 41.91
C GLN A 3 -39.77 13.00 40.38
N SER A 4 -40.74 13.61 39.68
CA SER A 4 -40.82 13.55 38.22
C SER A 4 -39.88 14.52 37.48
N ARG A 5 -39.17 15.41 38.18
CA ARG A 5 -38.28 16.41 37.55
C ARG A 5 -36.79 16.08 37.62
N LEU A 6 -36.38 15.12 38.46
CA LEU A 6 -34.99 14.68 38.53
C LEU A 6 -34.66 13.64 37.46
N SER A 7 -35.64 12.85 37.02
CA SER A 7 -35.44 11.80 36.01
C SER A 7 -35.23 12.34 34.59
N THR A 8 -35.67 13.57 34.29
CA THR A 8 -35.53 14.19 32.95
C THR A 8 -34.23 14.97 32.74
N ILE A 9 -33.42 15.17 33.78
CA ILE A 9 -32.14 15.90 33.64
C ILE A 9 -30.98 14.93 33.35
N PHE A 10 -31.07 13.67 33.80
CA PHE A 10 -30.00 12.70 33.57
C PHE A 10 -29.95 12.13 32.14
N THR A 11 -31.00 12.29 31.34
CA THR A 11 -31.04 11.75 29.97
C THR A 11 -30.60 12.73 28.88
N SER A 12 -30.45 14.03 29.17
CA SER A 12 -30.00 15.02 28.17
C SER A 12 -28.49 15.31 28.18
N ALA A 13 -27.76 14.87 29.22
CA ALA A 13 -26.32 15.09 29.33
C ALA A 13 -25.45 14.07 28.56
N LEU A 14 -26.04 13.01 28.00
CA LEU A 14 -25.30 11.94 27.31
C LEU A 14 -25.15 12.15 25.79
N LEU A 15 -25.71 13.21 25.21
CA LEU A 15 -25.72 13.45 23.76
C LEU A 15 -24.82 14.59 23.27
N ALA A 16 -24.05 15.24 24.17
CA ALA A 16 -23.17 16.36 23.81
C ALA A 16 -21.69 15.97 23.60
N THR A 17 -21.36 14.68 23.56
CA THR A 17 -20.00 14.19 23.22
C THR A 17 -19.91 13.65 21.79
N ALA A 18 -20.83 14.06 20.92
CA ALA A 18 -20.74 13.81 19.50
C ALA A 18 -20.11 15.02 18.80
N ILE A 19 -18.97 14.75 18.14
CA ILE A 19 -18.40 15.49 16.99
C ILE A 19 -17.35 16.57 17.33
N LEU A 20 -16.11 16.13 17.45
CA LEU A 20 -14.96 16.82 16.84
C LEU A 20 -14.02 15.80 16.18
N PRO A 21 -14.32 15.28 14.97
CA PRO A 21 -13.33 14.62 14.13
C PRO A 21 -12.60 15.73 13.36
N GLY A 22 -11.67 16.42 14.01
CA GLY A 22 -11.06 17.60 13.36
C GLY A 22 -9.85 18.22 14.02
N ALA A 23 -9.32 17.66 15.11
CA ALA A 23 -8.00 18.04 15.58
C ALA A 23 -6.96 17.37 14.66
N SER A 24 -6.70 18.03 13.52
CA SER A 24 -5.47 17.80 12.76
C SER A 24 -4.29 17.82 13.74
N PRO A 25 -3.40 16.82 13.76
CA PRO A 25 -2.15 16.96 14.46
C PRO A 25 -1.34 17.99 13.66
N ALA A 26 -1.49 19.27 14.00
CA ALA A 26 -0.48 20.27 13.71
C ALA A 26 0.85 19.65 14.13
N ALA A 27 1.79 19.57 13.20
CA ALA A 27 3.09 18.94 13.39
C ALA A 27 3.81 19.59 14.57
N LEU A 28 3.59 19.05 15.77
CA LEU A 28 4.43 19.30 16.93
C LEU A 28 5.77 18.68 16.58
N ALA A 29 6.77 19.53 16.33
CA ALA A 29 8.15 19.12 16.32
C ALA A 29 8.49 18.63 17.74
N GLN A 30 8.19 17.36 18.00
CA GLN A 30 8.51 16.71 19.26
C GLN A 30 10.02 16.65 19.35
N VAL A 31 10.60 17.50 20.21
CA VAL A 31 12.01 17.42 20.61
C VAL A 31 12.15 16.16 21.46
N LEU A 32 12.27 15.02 20.78
CA LEU A 32 12.56 13.73 21.39
C LEU A 32 13.95 13.79 22.01
N ASN A 33 14.03 13.50 23.31
CA ASN A 33 15.28 13.40 24.06
C ASN A 33 16.22 12.41 23.34
N PRO A 34 17.54 12.67 23.19
CA PRO A 34 18.43 11.78 22.44
C PRO A 34 18.42 10.32 22.93
N ALA A 35 18.16 10.10 24.22
CA ALA A 35 18.00 8.76 24.79
C ALA A 35 16.75 8.04 24.24
N ASP A 36 15.61 8.74 24.14
CA ASP A 36 14.36 8.20 23.59
C ASP A 36 14.46 7.98 22.08
N ARG A 37 15.21 8.84 21.36
CA ARG A 37 15.54 8.61 19.94
C ARG A 37 16.26 7.30 19.73
N ASN A 38 17.26 6.97 20.55
CA ASN A 38 18.00 5.71 20.43
C ASN A 38 17.10 4.49 20.68
N ALA A 39 16.17 4.57 21.63
CA ALA A 39 15.20 3.51 21.89
C ALA A 39 14.23 3.34 20.70
N LEU A 40 13.71 4.44 20.14
CA LEU A 40 12.83 4.44 18.96
C LEU A 40 13.52 3.94 17.70
N VAL A 41 14.80 4.26 17.51
CA VAL A 41 15.61 3.77 16.39
C VAL A 41 15.81 2.26 16.49
N ARG A 42 16.20 1.73 17.67
CA ARG A 42 16.34 0.28 17.86
C ARG A 42 15.02 -0.47 17.64
N GLN A 43 13.90 0.08 18.10
CA GLN A 43 12.59 -0.52 17.88
C GLN A 43 12.22 -0.53 16.39
N ASN A 44 12.50 0.56 15.67
CA ASN A 44 12.30 0.63 14.22
C ASN A 44 13.19 -0.36 13.48
N GLU A 45 14.45 -0.51 13.86
CA GLU A 45 15.38 -1.46 13.23
C GLU A 45 14.87 -2.90 13.32
N LEU A 46 14.38 -3.32 14.50
CA LEU A 46 13.77 -4.63 14.68
C LEU A 46 12.52 -4.82 13.80
N GLN A 47 11.64 -3.81 13.78
CA GLN A 47 10.43 -3.85 12.96
C GLN A 47 10.75 -3.87 11.46
N VAL A 48 11.78 -3.15 11.02
CA VAL A 48 12.27 -3.15 9.63
C VAL A 48 12.82 -4.52 9.26
N LEU A 49 13.58 -5.16 10.15
CA LEU A 49 14.12 -6.50 9.93
C LEU A 49 13.01 -7.54 9.77
N GLU A 50 12.01 -7.52 10.66
CA GLU A 50 10.84 -8.39 10.58
C GLU A 50 10.07 -8.19 9.28
N ASN A 51 9.81 -6.93 8.91
CA ASN A 51 9.14 -6.60 7.66
C ASN A 51 9.93 -7.07 6.43
N ARG A 52 11.26 -6.98 6.46
CA ARG A 52 12.13 -7.46 5.37
C ARG A 52 12.03 -8.98 5.24
N LEU A 53 12.10 -9.73 6.34
CA LEU A 53 11.93 -11.18 6.33
C LEU A 53 10.54 -11.58 5.79
N ARG A 54 9.48 -10.93 6.27
CA ARG A 54 8.11 -11.20 5.82
C ARG A 54 7.94 -10.95 4.31
N ARG A 55 8.52 -9.85 3.80
CA ARG A 55 8.51 -9.55 2.36
C ARG A 55 9.29 -10.57 1.55
N GLN A 56 10.46 -11.01 2.01
CA GLN A 56 11.25 -12.04 1.32
C GLN A 56 10.48 -13.35 1.22
N GLN A 57 9.86 -13.79 2.31
CA GLN A 57 9.06 -15.01 2.34
C GLN A 57 7.86 -14.93 1.39
N TYR A 58 7.15 -13.80 1.40
CA TYR A 58 6.02 -13.57 0.48
C TYR A 58 6.46 -13.55 -0.99
N GLN A 59 7.61 -12.93 -1.29
CA GLN A 59 8.16 -12.91 -2.64
C GLN A 59 8.52 -14.32 -3.14
N GLN A 60 9.16 -15.13 -2.31
CA GLN A 60 9.47 -16.52 -2.66
C GLN A 60 8.20 -17.33 -2.92
N GLN A 61 7.19 -17.18 -2.06
CA GLN A 61 5.93 -17.90 -2.22
C GLN A 61 5.21 -17.50 -3.52
N GLN A 62 5.18 -16.21 -3.86
CA GLN A 62 4.64 -15.77 -5.16
C GLN A 62 5.42 -16.35 -6.34
N GLN A 63 6.74 -16.44 -6.25
CA GLN A 63 7.55 -17.02 -7.33
C GLN A 63 7.21 -18.49 -7.55
N GLN A 64 7.00 -19.25 -6.47
CA GLN A 64 6.57 -20.66 -6.56
C GLN A 64 5.21 -20.80 -7.25
N PHE A 65 4.21 -20.01 -6.86
CA PHE A 65 2.90 -20.04 -7.53
C PHE A 65 3.00 -19.65 -9.01
N ARG A 66 3.78 -18.62 -9.36
CA ARG A 66 4.01 -18.24 -10.77
C ARG A 66 4.73 -19.33 -11.57
N ALA A 67 5.62 -20.09 -10.94
CA ALA A 67 6.31 -21.20 -11.59
C ALA A 67 5.31 -22.36 -11.84
N GLN A 68 4.51 -22.72 -10.84
CA GLN A 68 3.48 -23.75 -10.95
C GLN A 68 2.43 -23.39 -12.00
N ASP A 69 1.95 -22.14 -12.02
CA ASP A 69 0.98 -21.69 -13.02
C ASP A 69 1.54 -21.74 -14.45
N ARG A 70 2.85 -21.52 -14.63
CA ARG A 70 3.49 -21.64 -15.96
C ARG A 70 3.58 -23.07 -16.44
N GLU A 71 3.74 -24.04 -15.55
CA GLU A 71 3.76 -25.46 -15.92
C GLU A 71 2.36 -25.97 -16.31
N VAL A 72 1.32 -25.47 -15.64
CA VAL A 72 -0.07 -25.88 -15.86
C VAL A 72 -0.74 -25.08 -16.98
N ALA A 73 -0.18 -23.92 -17.36
CA ALA A 73 -0.73 -23.10 -18.42
C ALA A 73 -0.80 -23.88 -19.74
N PRO A 74 -1.97 -23.94 -20.41
CA PRO A 74 -2.08 -24.57 -21.71
C PRO A 74 -1.10 -23.90 -22.68
N GLN A 75 -0.44 -24.72 -23.50
CA GLN A 75 0.45 -24.21 -24.53
C GLN A 75 -0.31 -23.17 -25.35
N ARG A 76 0.26 -21.96 -25.44
CA ARG A 76 -0.37 -20.90 -26.25
C ARG A 76 -0.50 -21.44 -27.67
N PRO A 77 -1.70 -21.37 -28.27
CA PRO A 77 -1.84 -21.76 -29.66
C PRO A 77 -0.84 -20.97 -30.50
N ASP A 78 -0.22 -21.65 -31.46
CA ASP A 78 0.71 -21.03 -32.40
C ASP A 78 -0.10 -20.13 -33.34
N VAL A 79 -0.46 -18.95 -32.85
CA VAL A 79 -1.12 -17.93 -33.64
C VAL A 79 -0.04 -17.34 -34.52
N GLN A 80 -0.24 -17.39 -35.85
CA GLN A 80 0.64 -16.68 -36.77
C GLN A 80 0.80 -15.24 -36.29
N GLN A 81 2.00 -14.92 -35.81
CA GLN A 81 2.35 -13.56 -35.47
C GLN A 81 2.29 -12.79 -36.79
N MET A 82 1.28 -11.93 -36.92
CA MET A 82 1.16 -11.07 -38.08
C MET A 82 2.46 -10.28 -38.19
N GLN A 83 3.27 -10.56 -39.22
CA GLN A 83 4.45 -9.75 -39.46
C GLN A 83 3.96 -8.31 -39.59
N PRO A 84 4.58 -7.34 -38.88
CA PRO A 84 4.25 -5.96 -39.10
C PRO A 84 4.50 -5.68 -40.59
N THR A 85 3.44 -5.29 -41.30
CA THR A 85 3.45 -4.95 -42.73
C THR A 85 4.49 -3.87 -43.05
N CYS A 86 4.90 -3.12 -42.02
CA CYS A 86 5.92 -2.10 -42.08
C CYS A 86 7.11 -2.50 -41.23
N GLN A 87 8.28 -2.64 -41.84
CA GLN A 87 9.52 -2.82 -41.08
C GLN A 87 10.03 -1.46 -40.59
N LEU A 88 10.31 -1.35 -39.29
CA LEU A 88 11.00 -0.19 -38.72
C LEU A 88 12.50 -0.31 -39.04
N ARG A 89 12.98 0.50 -39.99
CA ARG A 89 14.41 0.60 -40.28
C ARG A 89 15.01 1.81 -39.58
N ARG A 90 16.17 1.60 -38.97
CA ARG A 90 16.98 2.69 -38.42
C ARG A 90 17.58 3.49 -39.58
N SER A 91 17.27 4.77 -39.64
CA SER A 91 17.82 5.73 -40.60
C SER A 91 18.48 6.87 -39.83
N GLY A 92 19.81 6.80 -39.71
CA GLY A 92 20.59 7.70 -38.86
C GLY A 92 20.17 7.60 -37.38
N SER A 93 19.71 8.72 -36.81
CA SER A 93 19.26 8.83 -35.41
C SER A 93 17.78 8.52 -35.18
N ARG A 94 17.00 8.24 -36.24
CA ARG A 94 15.55 8.01 -36.16
C ARG A 94 15.18 6.63 -36.71
N PHE A 95 14.01 6.13 -36.33
CA PHE A 95 13.41 4.94 -36.92
C PHE A 95 12.33 5.37 -37.92
N ILE A 96 12.37 4.81 -39.13
CA ILE A 96 11.40 5.06 -40.18
C ILE A 96 10.66 3.75 -40.45
N SER A 97 9.33 3.77 -40.43
CA SER A 97 8.50 2.66 -40.85
C SER A 97 8.44 2.63 -42.38
N THR A 98 9.02 1.63 -43.02
CA THR A 98 8.89 1.40 -44.45
C THR A 98 7.89 0.28 -44.69
N CYS A 99 6.72 0.64 -45.21
CA CYS A 99 5.71 -0.30 -45.70
C CYS A 99 5.84 -0.36 -47.24
N ARG A 100 5.77 -1.54 -47.84
CA ARG A 100 5.65 -1.69 -49.30
C ARG A 100 4.22 -2.01 -49.66
#